data_AF-A0A257WIZ6-F1
#
_entry.id   AF-A0A257WIZ6-F1
#
_cell.length_a   1.000
_cell.length_b   1.000
_cell.length_c   1.000
_cell.angle_alpha   90.00
_cell.angle_beta   90.00
_cell.angle_gamma   90.00
#
_symmetry.space_group_name_H-M   'P 1'
#
loop_
_entity.id
_entity.type
_entity.pdbx_description
1 polymer ?
#
loop_
_entity_poly.entity_id
_entity_poly.type
_entity_poly.pdbx_seq_one_letter_code
_entity_poly.pdbx_strand_id
1 'polypeptide(L)'
;MCQAVDITNLANQFPQFMGAPWIDGKNAYQHISPPNARSCGFQPAQKATMTASSRHEGGVHALLADGSTRFVSENIDRIVWRAIGTRASGEIVGEF
;
A
#
# COMPACT_ATOMS: atom_id res chain seq x y z
N MET A 1 -5.65 -12.59 -0.36
CA MET A 1 -4.79 -13.34 -1.31
C MET A 1 -3.32 -12.98 -1.18
N CYS A 2 -2.91 -11.69 -1.31
CA CYS A 2 -1.50 -11.31 -1.24
C CYS A 2 -0.74 -11.91 -0.04
N GLN A 3 -1.31 -11.81 1.18
CA GLN A 3 -0.71 -12.34 2.41
C GLN A 3 -0.70 -13.88 2.52
N ALA A 4 -1.50 -14.58 1.72
CA ALA A 4 -1.59 -16.04 1.74
C ALA A 4 -0.64 -16.73 0.74
N VAL A 5 0.01 -15.95 -0.14
CA VAL A 5 1.00 -16.49 -1.09
C VAL A 5 2.27 -16.87 -0.34
N ASP A 6 2.75 -18.09 -0.55
CA ASP A 6 4.08 -18.54 -0.10
C ASP A 6 5.15 -17.85 -0.94
N ILE A 7 5.96 -17.02 -0.27
CA ILE A 7 7.02 -16.23 -0.90
C ILE A 7 8.29 -17.06 -1.15
N THR A 8 8.45 -18.21 -0.51
CA THR A 8 9.62 -19.07 -0.65
C THR A 8 9.52 -20.01 -1.84
N ASN A 9 8.30 -20.26 -2.32
CA ASN A 9 8.05 -21.05 -3.52
C ASN A 9 8.33 -20.21 -4.78
N LEU A 10 9.43 -20.53 -5.46
CA LEU A 10 9.85 -19.85 -6.70
C LEU A 10 8.83 -19.98 -7.84
N ALA A 11 7.97 -21.00 -7.85
CA ALA A 11 6.91 -21.12 -8.85
C ALA A 11 5.85 -20.01 -8.73
N ASN A 12 5.79 -19.31 -7.59
CA ASN A 12 4.94 -18.14 -7.39
C ASN A 12 5.67 -16.81 -7.69
N GLN A 13 6.98 -16.86 -7.95
CA GLN A 13 7.82 -15.69 -8.19
C GLN A 13 8.04 -15.49 -9.69
N PHE A 14 7.24 -14.61 -10.29
CA PHE A 14 7.42 -14.19 -11.67
C PHE A 14 8.05 -12.80 -11.71
N PRO A 15 8.83 -12.45 -12.76
CA PRO A 15 9.33 -11.09 -12.95
C PRO A 15 8.18 -10.09 -12.84
N GLN A 16 8.13 -9.36 -11.72
CA GLN A 16 7.09 -8.38 -11.48
C GLN A 16 7.47 -7.07 -12.17
N PHE A 17 6.88 -6.83 -13.34
CA PHE A 17 6.87 -5.50 -13.96
C PHE A 17 5.85 -4.55 -13.28
N MET A 18 5.18 -4.99 -12.22
CA MET A 18 4.19 -4.16 -11.52
C MET A 18 4.92 -3.00 -10.84
N GLY A 19 4.73 -1.79 -11.37
CA GLY A 19 5.44 -0.58 -10.93
C GLY A 19 6.42 -0.01 -11.96
N ALA A 20 6.81 -0.78 -12.98
CA ALA A 20 7.81 -0.35 -13.97
C ALA A 20 7.20 0.43 -15.17
N PRO A 21 6.09 0.00 -15.80
CA PRO A 21 5.40 0.83 -16.78
C PRO A 21 4.50 1.82 -16.03
N TRP A 22 4.91 3.08 -15.96
CA TRP A 22 4.10 4.16 -15.36
C TRP A 22 2.79 4.36 -16.11
N ILE A 23 2.78 4.10 -17.43
CA ILE A 23 1.61 4.24 -18.29
C ILE A 23 0.47 3.26 -17.94
N ASP A 24 0.81 2.11 -17.35
CA ASP A 24 -0.19 1.11 -16.95
C ASP A 24 -0.86 1.45 -15.60
N GLY A 25 -0.37 2.47 -14.89
CA GLY A 25 -0.88 2.86 -13.56
C GLY A 25 -0.64 1.83 -12.44
N LYS A 26 0.11 0.75 -12.72
CA LYS A 26 0.41 -0.33 -11.78
C LYS A 26 1.39 0.07 -10.67
N ASN A 27 1.97 1.27 -10.77
CA ASN A 27 2.81 1.92 -9.77
C ASN A 27 2.01 2.66 -8.68
N ALA A 28 0.69 2.81 -8.84
CA ALA A 28 -0.14 3.45 -7.83
C ALA A 28 -0.26 2.59 -6.58
N TYR A 29 0.18 3.14 -5.44
CA TYR A 29 -0.04 2.51 -4.14
C TYR A 29 -1.51 2.64 -3.71
N GLN A 30 -1.90 1.81 -2.75
CA GLN A 30 -3.26 1.71 -2.23
C GLN A 30 -3.25 1.68 -0.70
N HIS A 31 -4.31 2.17 -0.07
CA HIS A 31 -4.52 2.11 1.39
C HIS A 31 -5.01 0.73 1.89
N ILE A 32 -4.80 -0.34 1.12
CA ILE A 32 -5.39 -1.65 1.42
C ILE A 32 -4.72 -2.36 2.60
N SER A 33 -3.41 -2.18 2.77
CA SER A 33 -2.62 -2.65 3.92
C SER A 33 -1.83 -1.48 4.52
N PRO A 34 -1.43 -1.57 5.80
CA PRO A 34 -0.59 -0.55 6.44
C PRO A 34 0.71 -0.26 5.67
N PRO A 35 1.37 0.87 5.97
CA PRO A 35 2.67 1.18 5.41
C PRO A 35 3.68 0.04 5.58
N ASN A 36 4.61 -0.10 4.64
CA ASN A 36 5.66 -1.12 4.59
C ASN A 36 5.18 -2.58 4.57
N ALA A 37 3.87 -2.84 4.54
CA ALA A 37 3.34 -4.18 4.39
C ALA A 37 3.69 -4.78 3.02
N ARG A 38 3.62 -6.11 2.90
CA ARG A 38 3.93 -6.83 1.67
C ARG A 38 3.07 -6.36 0.48
N SER A 39 3.75 -5.92 -0.58
CA SER A 39 3.16 -5.69 -1.90
C SER A 39 3.13 -6.99 -2.71
N CYS A 40 2.10 -7.17 -3.54
CA CYS A 40 1.98 -8.33 -4.43
C CYS A 40 1.40 -7.95 -5.78
N GLY A 41 1.86 -8.58 -6.86
CA GLY A 41 1.20 -8.56 -8.15
C GLY A 41 0.44 -9.85 -8.42
N PHE A 42 -0.63 -9.73 -9.21
CA PHE A 42 -1.41 -10.83 -9.73
C PHE A 42 -1.49 -10.69 -11.25
N GLN A 43 -0.51 -11.32 -11.92
CA GLN A 43 -0.34 -11.23 -13.38
C GLN A 43 -1.56 -11.72 -14.17
N PRO A 44 -2.25 -12.82 -13.83
CA PRO A 44 -3.39 -13.28 -14.62
C PRO A 44 -4.52 -12.26 -14.75
N ALA A 45 -4.76 -11.44 -13.72
CA ALA A 45 -5.75 -10.35 -13.80
C ALA A 45 -5.15 -8.97 -14.06
N GLN A 46 -3.83 -8.88 -14.29
CA GLN A 46 -3.11 -7.62 -14.45
C GLN A 46 -3.38 -6.63 -13.30
N LYS A 47 -3.53 -7.15 -12.07
CA LYS A 47 -3.79 -6.34 -10.86
C LYS A 47 -2.59 -6.38 -9.93
N ALA A 48 -2.41 -5.32 -9.17
CA ALA A 48 -1.39 -5.24 -8.14
C ALA A 48 -1.98 -4.66 -6.86
N THR A 49 -1.50 -5.14 -5.73
CA THR A 49 -1.67 -4.53 -4.41
C THR A 49 -0.32 -3.95 -4.03
N MET A 50 -0.15 -2.66 -4.29
CA MET A 50 1.04 -1.91 -3.92
C MET A 50 0.74 -1.13 -2.64
N THR A 51 1.55 -1.29 -1.61
CA THR A 51 1.39 -0.60 -0.32
C THR A 51 2.20 0.69 -0.32
N ALA A 52 1.81 1.64 0.53
CA ALA A 52 2.71 2.76 0.84
C ALA A 52 4.00 2.17 1.43
N SER A 53 5.15 2.46 0.83
CA SER A 53 6.41 1.80 1.16
C SER A 53 7.53 2.84 1.28
N SER A 54 8.32 2.75 2.33
CA SER A 54 9.53 3.57 2.51
C SER A 54 10.64 2.76 3.17
N ARG A 55 11.87 3.26 3.04
CA ARG A 55 13.04 2.74 3.77
C ARG A 55 13.26 3.44 5.10
N HIS A 56 12.43 4.44 5.44
CA HIS A 56 12.44 5.03 6.78
C HIS A 56 11.98 3.99 7.80
N GLU A 57 12.63 4.00 8.96
CA GLU A 57 12.28 3.10 10.05
C GLU A 57 10.87 3.39 10.57
N GLY A 58 10.08 2.33 10.77
CA GLY A 58 8.80 2.38 11.45
C GLY A 58 7.63 2.99 10.67
N GLY A 59 7.80 3.44 9.42
CA GLY A 59 6.68 4.00 8.66
C GLY A 59 7.02 4.78 7.38
N VAL A 60 6.08 5.62 6.97
CA VAL A 60 6.15 6.44 5.75
C VAL A 60 5.77 7.89 6.04
N HIS A 61 6.34 8.84 5.31
CA HIS A 61 5.78 10.19 5.26
C HIS A 61 4.69 10.24 4.18
N ALA A 62 3.48 10.64 4.56
CA ALA A 62 2.33 10.77 3.67
C ALA A 62 1.91 12.24 3.57
N LEU A 63 1.71 12.71 2.33
CA LEU A 63 1.10 14.00 2.05
C LEU A 63 -0.43 13.82 2.03
N LEU A 64 -1.13 14.62 2.81
CA LEU A 64 -2.59 14.68 2.85
C LEU A 64 -3.12 15.68 1.82
N ALA A 65 -4.39 15.57 1.46
CA ALA A 65 -5.04 16.43 0.47
C ALA A 65 -5.12 17.91 0.90
N ASP A 66 -4.97 18.20 2.18
CA ASP A 66 -4.89 19.55 2.75
C ASP A 66 -3.49 20.18 2.66
N GLY A 67 -2.51 19.46 2.09
CA GLY A 67 -1.13 19.90 1.94
C GLY A 67 -0.24 19.62 3.16
N SER A 68 -0.77 19.07 4.24
CA SER A 68 0.04 18.67 5.40
C SER A 68 0.74 17.34 5.16
N THR A 69 1.99 17.23 5.62
CA THR A 69 2.75 15.97 5.59
C THR A 69 2.81 15.40 6.99
N ARG A 70 2.42 14.14 7.16
CA ARG A 70 2.48 13.43 8.44
C ARG A 70 3.31 12.15 8.32
N PHE A 71 4.00 11.80 9.40
CA PHE A 71 4.61 10.48 9.51
C PHE A 71 3.53 9.49 9.94
N VAL A 72 3.38 8.40 9.20
CA VAL A 72 2.39 7.35 9.46
C VAL A 72 3.13 6.06 9.77
N SER A 73 2.88 5.51 10.96
CA SER A 73 3.52 4.27 11.40
C SER A 73 3.09 3.07 10.56
N GLU A 74 4.00 2.12 10.34
CA GLU A 74 3.67 0.79 9.78
C GLU A 74 2.76 -0.05 10.71
N ASN A 75 2.69 0.31 11.99
CA ASN A 75 1.83 -0.31 13.00
C ASN A 75 0.46 0.36 13.14
N ILE A 76 0.13 1.33 12.27
CA ILE A 76 -1.19 2.00 12.28
C ILE A 76 -2.33 0.97 12.20
N ASP A 77 -3.41 1.23 12.93
CA ASP A 77 -4.64 0.46 12.79
C ASP A 77 -5.15 0.52 11.34
N ARG A 78 -5.48 -0.65 10.77
CA ARG A 78 -5.85 -0.74 9.36
C ARG A 78 -7.15 0.01 9.04
N ILE A 79 -8.07 0.13 9.99
CA ILE A 79 -9.32 0.87 9.81
C ILE A 79 -9.00 2.37 9.71
N VAL A 80 -8.14 2.89 10.59
CA VAL A 80 -7.69 4.30 10.54
C VAL A 80 -6.92 4.60 9.26
N TRP A 81 -5.98 3.73 8.85
CA TRP A 81 -5.23 3.90 7.59
C TRP A 81 -6.14 3.96 6.36
N ARG A 82 -7.19 3.13 6.32
CA ARG A 82 -8.17 3.16 5.23
C ARG A 82 -9.04 4.40 5.29
N ALA A 83 -9.44 4.81 6.49
CA ALA A 83 -10.25 5.99 6.73
C ALA A 83 -9.59 7.26 6.18
N ILE A 84 -8.29 7.46 6.42
CA ILE A 84 -7.58 8.66 5.93
C ILE A 84 -7.38 8.70 4.41
N GLY A 85 -7.51 7.55 3.73
CA GLY A 85 -7.39 7.45 2.28
C GLY A 85 -8.70 7.63 1.53
N THR A 86 -9.82 7.79 2.23
CA THR A 86 -11.12 7.96 1.57
C THR A 86 -11.33 9.41 1.16
N ARG A 87 -12.24 9.60 0.20
CA ARG A 87 -12.75 10.94 -0.17
C ARG A 87 -14.08 11.28 0.52
N ALA A 88 -14.67 10.32 1.24
CA ALA A 88 -16.09 10.35 1.60
C ALA A 88 -16.40 11.15 2.88
N SER A 89 -15.37 11.62 3.60
CA SER A 89 -15.48 12.60 4.70
C SER A 89 -16.52 12.25 5.77
N GLY A 90 -16.53 11.00 6.23
CA GLY A 90 -17.43 10.51 7.29
C GLY A 90 -16.82 9.43 8.18
N GLU A 91 -15.55 9.13 8.00
CA GLU A 91 -14.83 8.10 8.71
C GLU A 91 -14.32 8.60 10.06
N ILE A 92 -14.31 7.71 11.05
CA ILE A 92 -13.71 8.00 12.34
C ILE A 92 -12.19 7.87 12.18
N VAL A 93 -11.54 9.00 11.99
CA VAL A 93 -10.09 9.12 11.97
C VAL A 93 -9.64 9.47 13.40
N GLY A 94 -8.91 8.56 14.04
CA GLY A 94 -8.22 8.84 15.31
C GLY A 94 -6.93 9.64 15.09
N GLU A 95 -6.12 9.80 16.14
CA GLU A 95 -4.71 10.22 15.96
C GLU A 95 -3.92 9.11 15.27
N PHE A 96 -3.03 9.48 14.33
CA PHE A 96 -2.25 8.55 13.52
C PHE A 96 -0.88 9.10 13.11
#